data_AF-A0A2W6TFB7-F1
#
_entry.id   AF-A0A2W6TFB7-F1
#
_cell.length_a   1.000
_cell.length_b   1.000
_cell.length_c   1.000
_cell.angle_alpha   90.00
_cell.angle_beta   90.00
_cell.angle_gamma   90.00
#
_symmetry.space_group_name_H-M   'P 1'
#
loop_
_entity.id
_entity.type
_entity.pdbx_description
1 polymer ?
#
loop_
_entity_poly.entity_id
_entity_poly.type
_entity_poly.pdbx_seq_one_letter_code
_entity_poly.pdbx_strand_id
1 'polypeptide(L)'
;MKKFILTSFALLGFATVSAQTSTDNVTLNVKLKPIQTLVVNPAQKEVNLLYTTATDYSGGVSSTQADHLTVYSTGGFEVKVKSGDANIVSGSKNIAANTITITASNGSNNSITGATYTPVSLSNNDQVIAT
;
A
#
# COMPACT_ATOMS: atom_id res chain seq x y z
N MET A 1 -49.40 -43.14 -79.93
CA MET A 1 -49.19 -41.80 -79.32
C MET A 1 -48.67 -41.99 -77.91
N LYS A 2 -47.57 -41.31 -77.60
CA LYS A 2 -46.68 -41.46 -76.43
C LYS A 2 -47.39 -41.10 -75.12
N LYS A 3 -47.20 -41.89 -74.05
CA LYS A 3 -47.33 -41.40 -72.66
C LYS A 3 -46.24 -42.03 -71.80
N PHE A 4 -45.38 -41.16 -71.27
CA PHE A 4 -44.16 -41.41 -70.54
C PHE A 4 -44.44 -42.05 -69.16
N ILE A 5 -43.65 -43.06 -68.79
CA ILE A 5 -43.53 -43.53 -67.40
C ILE A 5 -42.57 -42.57 -66.69
N LEU A 6 -43.08 -41.84 -65.70
CA LEU A 6 -42.32 -40.89 -64.90
C LEU A 6 -41.66 -41.65 -63.74
N THR A 7 -40.36 -41.94 -63.87
CA THR A 7 -39.53 -42.46 -62.78
C THR A 7 -39.38 -41.37 -61.71
N SER A 8 -39.92 -41.61 -60.51
CA SER A 8 -39.73 -40.72 -59.37
C SER A 8 -38.29 -40.87 -58.85
N PHE A 9 -37.48 -39.83 -59.08
CA PHE A 9 -36.17 -39.65 -58.47
C PHE A 9 -36.39 -39.17 -57.03
N ALA A 10 -36.17 -40.05 -56.04
CA ALA A 10 -36.08 -39.62 -54.65
C ALA A 10 -34.76 -38.85 -54.47
N LEU A 11 -34.80 -37.54 -54.64
CA LEU A 11 -33.71 -36.65 -54.27
C LEU A 11 -33.61 -36.66 -52.74
N LEU A 12 -32.71 -37.49 -52.19
CA LEU A 12 -32.25 -37.37 -50.81
C LEU A 12 -31.53 -36.03 -50.68
N GLY A 13 -32.27 -35.01 -50.26
CA GLY A 13 -31.68 -33.71 -49.91
C GLY A 13 -30.73 -33.89 -48.75
N PHE A 14 -29.43 -33.76 -49.01
CA PHE A 14 -28.43 -33.57 -47.96
C PHE A 14 -28.64 -32.17 -47.39
N ALA A 15 -29.44 -32.05 -46.32
CA ALA A 15 -29.46 -30.84 -45.53
C ALA A 15 -28.12 -30.74 -44.79
N THR A 16 -27.31 -29.75 -45.15
CA THR A 16 -26.13 -29.38 -44.36
C THR A 16 -26.61 -28.83 -43.01
N VAL A 17 -26.49 -29.62 -41.95
CA VAL A 17 -26.69 -29.13 -40.58
C VAL A 17 -25.52 -28.20 -40.26
N SER A 18 -25.74 -26.89 -40.35
CA SER A 18 -24.83 -25.91 -39.78
C SER A 18 -24.88 -26.04 -38.26
N ALA A 19 -23.77 -26.42 -37.63
CA ALA A 19 -23.65 -26.39 -36.17
C ALA A 19 -23.78 -24.92 -35.72
N GLN A 20 -24.84 -24.62 -34.96
CA GLN A 20 -25.04 -23.30 -34.37
C GLN A 20 -24.00 -23.13 -33.27
N THR A 21 -23.00 -22.27 -33.48
CA THR A 21 -22.07 -21.87 -32.41
C THR A 21 -22.85 -21.08 -31.38
N SER A 22 -23.36 -21.78 -30.37
CA SER A 22 -23.92 -21.17 -29.18
C SER A 22 -22.76 -20.78 -28.27
N THR A 23 -22.39 -19.50 -28.28
CA THR A 23 -21.50 -18.93 -27.28
C THR A 23 -22.35 -18.40 -26.13
N ASP A 24 -22.17 -18.98 -24.95
CA ASP A 24 -22.78 -18.47 -23.72
C ASP A 24 -21.84 -17.45 -23.05
N ASN A 25 -22.41 -16.42 -22.44
CA ASN A 25 -21.63 -15.35 -21.83
C ASN A 25 -21.35 -15.66 -20.36
N VAL A 26 -20.08 -15.69 -19.97
CA VAL A 26 -19.66 -15.80 -18.56
C VAL A 26 -19.44 -14.42 -17.95
N THR A 27 -19.98 -14.21 -16.73
CA THR A 27 -19.74 -12.97 -15.96
C THR A 27 -18.56 -13.14 -15.02
N LEU A 28 -17.47 -12.41 -15.26
CA LEU A 28 -16.35 -12.29 -14.32
C LEU A 28 -16.65 -11.19 -13.31
N ASN A 29 -16.65 -11.53 -12.02
CA ASN A 29 -16.77 -10.57 -10.92
C ASN A 29 -15.44 -10.51 -10.14
N VAL A 30 -14.79 -9.34 -10.13
CA VAL A 30 -13.64 -9.07 -9.25
C VAL A 30 -14.10 -8.17 -8.10
N LYS A 31 -14.04 -8.68 -6.87
CA LYS A 31 -14.48 -7.96 -5.67
C LYS A 31 -13.27 -7.68 -4.78
N LEU A 32 -12.77 -6.45 -4.82
CA LEU A 32 -11.68 -5.99 -3.96
C LEU A 32 -12.24 -5.49 -2.62
N LYS A 33 -11.61 -5.90 -1.52
CA LYS A 33 -11.92 -5.40 -0.19
C LYS A 33 -10.96 -4.25 0.17
N PRO A 34 -11.36 -3.33 1.06
CA PRO A 34 -10.44 -2.32 1.56
C PRO A 34 -9.20 -2.97 2.18
N ILE A 35 -8.03 -2.43 1.84
CA ILE A 35 -6.76 -2.80 2.44
C ILE A 35 -6.16 -1.59 3.17
N GLN A 36 -5.44 -1.88 4.25
CA GLN A 36 -4.64 -0.94 5.02
C GLN A 36 -3.40 -1.69 5.53
N THR A 37 -2.20 -1.27 5.11
CA THR A 37 -0.94 -1.79 5.66
C THR A 37 0.06 -0.67 5.87
N LEU A 38 0.94 -0.86 6.85
CA LEU A 38 2.08 0.00 7.14
C LEU A 38 3.33 -0.88 7.18
N VAL A 39 4.30 -0.59 6.31
CA VAL A 39 5.56 -1.34 6.22
C VAL A 39 6.71 -0.41 6.57
N VAL A 40 7.53 -0.84 7.53
CA VAL A 40 8.80 -0.17 7.86
C VAL A 40 9.90 -0.72 6.96
N ASN A 41 10.67 0.17 6.33
CA ASN A 41 11.78 -0.18 5.45
C ASN A 41 12.73 -1.17 6.16
N PRO A 42 12.91 -2.39 5.62
CA PRO A 42 13.71 -3.42 6.28
C PRO A 42 15.20 -3.10 6.35
N ALA A 43 15.71 -2.20 5.50
CA ALA A 43 17.10 -1.76 5.54
C ALA A 43 17.37 -0.70 6.63
N GLN A 44 16.33 -0.15 7.27
CA GLN A 44 16.42 0.94 8.24
C GLN A 44 15.82 0.52 9.59
N LYS A 45 16.27 -0.60 10.16
CA LYS A 45 15.76 -1.07 11.46
C LYS A 45 16.33 -0.31 12.65
N GLU A 46 17.48 0.34 12.46
CA GLU A 46 18.16 1.10 13.49
C GLU A 46 18.22 2.58 13.10
N VAL A 47 17.87 3.45 14.05
CA VAL A 47 17.95 4.90 13.92
C VAL A 47 18.88 5.41 15.01
N ASN A 48 20.06 5.89 14.60
CA ASN A 48 21.10 6.36 15.51
C ASN A 48 21.22 7.89 15.45
N LEU A 49 21.12 8.53 16.61
CA LEU A 49 21.46 9.95 16.81
C LEU A 49 22.87 10.01 17.41
N LEU A 50 23.88 10.22 16.56
CA LEU A 50 25.28 10.13 16.96
C LEU A 50 25.84 11.48 17.40
N TYR A 51 26.21 11.59 18.67
CA TYR A 51 26.85 12.77 19.24
C TYR A 51 28.35 12.53 19.41
N THR A 52 29.17 13.16 18.57
CA THR A 52 30.62 12.93 18.51
C THR A 52 31.41 14.17 18.92
N THR A 53 30.93 15.36 18.56
CA THR A 53 31.63 16.63 18.76
C THR A 53 30.94 17.50 19.80
N ALA A 54 31.67 18.46 20.39
CA ALA A 54 31.08 19.43 21.31
C ALA A 54 29.91 20.22 20.69
N THR A 55 29.96 20.46 19.38
CA THR A 55 28.87 21.10 18.63
C THR A 55 27.62 20.23 18.60
N ASP A 56 27.76 18.90 18.46
CA ASP A 56 26.63 17.99 18.50
C ASP A 56 25.92 18.07 19.86
N TYR A 57 26.70 18.11 20.95
CA TYR A 57 26.14 18.20 22.32
C TYR A 57 25.51 19.56 22.63
N SER A 58 25.95 20.65 22.01
CA SER A 58 25.38 21.99 22.23
C SER A 58 24.22 22.32 21.29
N GLY A 59 24.22 21.76 20.06
CA GLY A 59 23.23 22.06 19.02
C GLY A 59 22.22 20.95 18.75
N GLY A 60 22.47 19.72 19.21
CA GLY A 60 21.67 18.55 18.87
C GLY A 60 22.07 17.92 17.53
N VAL A 61 21.46 16.77 17.22
CA VAL A 61 21.68 16.04 15.96
C VAL A 61 20.35 15.58 15.36
N SER A 62 20.36 15.29 14.07
CA SER A 62 19.20 14.78 13.32
C SER A 62 19.62 13.59 12.45
N SER A 63 18.68 12.67 12.20
CA SER A 63 18.87 11.55 11.28
C SER A 63 17.66 11.43 10.35
N THR A 64 17.90 11.44 9.04
CA THR A 64 16.85 11.43 8.01
C THR A 64 16.70 10.05 7.40
N GLN A 65 15.56 9.41 7.65
CA GLN A 65 15.29 8.06 7.14
C GLN A 65 14.46 8.13 5.87
N ALA A 66 15.15 8.11 4.73
CA ALA A 66 14.53 8.18 3.42
C ALA A 66 13.62 6.97 3.16
N ASP A 67 12.38 7.22 2.74
CA ASP A 67 11.40 6.17 2.43
C ASP A 67 11.23 5.15 3.55
N HIS A 68 11.19 5.63 4.80
CA HIS A 68 11.16 4.78 5.99
C HIS A 68 9.86 4.00 6.13
N LEU A 69 8.74 4.58 5.71
CA LEU A 69 7.41 4.01 5.83
C LEU A 69 6.75 3.93 4.45
N THR A 70 6.14 2.77 4.16
CA THR A 70 5.24 2.59 3.03
C THR A 70 3.85 2.27 3.55
N VAL A 71 2.86 3.09 3.19
CA VAL A 71 1.44 2.86 3.51
C VAL A 71 0.72 2.41 2.25
N TYR A 72 0.01 1.28 2.33
CA TYR A 72 -0.97 0.90 1.33
C TYR A 72 -2.35 1.07 1.93
N SER A 73 -3.14 2.00 1.40
CA SER A 73 -4.50 2.25 1.85
C SER A 73 -5.44 2.46 0.67
N THR A 74 -6.68 2.03 0.84
CA THR A 74 -7.80 2.29 -0.09
C THR A 74 -8.74 3.38 0.42
N GLY A 75 -8.45 3.96 1.59
CA GLY A 75 -9.19 5.07 2.19
C GLY A 75 -8.25 6.06 2.90
N GLY A 76 -8.84 7.06 3.55
CA GLY A 76 -8.10 8.00 4.40
C GLY A 76 -7.40 7.28 5.54
N PHE A 77 -6.24 7.77 5.95
CA PHE A 77 -5.46 7.19 7.03
C PHE A 77 -4.73 8.28 7.82
N GLU A 78 -4.33 7.91 9.02
CA GLU A 78 -3.41 8.70 9.84
C GLU A 78 -2.22 7.82 10.21
N VAL A 79 -1.05 8.43 10.33
CA VAL A 79 0.14 7.77 10.89
C VAL A 79 0.37 8.35 12.28
N LYS A 80 0.47 7.44 13.27
CA LYS A 80 0.75 7.79 14.66
C LYS A 80 2.09 7.21 15.08
N VAL A 81 2.79 7.93 15.95
CA VAL A 81 4.05 7.50 16.56
C VAL A 81 3.96 7.60 18.08
N LYS A 82 4.68 6.72 18.78
CA LYS A 82 4.94 6.78 20.21
C LYS A 82 6.27 6.10 20.53
N SER A 83 6.87 6.47 21.66
CA SER A 83 7.91 5.66 22.29
C SER A 83 7.30 4.50 23.07
N GLY A 84 8.11 3.48 23.36
CA GLY A 84 7.71 2.42 24.29
C GLY A 84 7.49 2.96 25.71
N ASP A 85 8.33 3.90 26.13
CA ASP A 85 8.35 4.47 27.48
C ASP A 85 8.51 5.98 27.46
N ALA A 86 8.13 6.65 28.56
CA ALA A 86 8.28 8.10 28.71
C ALA A 86 9.76 8.55 28.78
N ASN A 87 10.67 7.64 29.11
CA ASN A 87 12.11 7.88 29.22
C ASN A 87 12.89 6.83 28.45
N ILE A 88 14.01 7.24 27.86
CA ILE A 88 15.04 6.37 27.28
C ILE A 88 16.03 6.06 28.38
N VAL A 89 16.23 4.78 28.68
CA VAL A 89 17.00 4.33 29.86
C VAL A 89 18.27 3.61 29.43
N SER A 90 19.38 3.93 30.11
CA SER A 90 20.65 3.21 30.01
C SER A 90 21.25 3.04 31.41
N GLY A 91 21.06 1.86 32.00
CA GLY A 91 21.39 1.61 33.40
C GLY A 91 20.60 2.54 34.35
N SER A 92 21.30 3.29 35.20
CA SER A 92 20.69 4.29 36.09
C SER A 92 20.47 5.66 35.45
N LYS A 93 20.89 5.84 34.19
CA LYS A 93 20.75 7.10 33.46
C LYS A 93 19.45 7.09 32.67
N ASN A 94 18.79 8.23 32.60
CA ASN A 94 17.61 8.41 31.76
C ASN A 94 17.64 9.75 31.03
N ILE A 95 16.94 9.80 29.90
CA ILE A 95 16.61 11.01 29.15
C ILE A 95 15.12 10.93 28.85
N ALA A 96 14.39 12.03 28.98
CA ALA A 96 12.98 12.06 28.63
C ALA A 96 12.79 11.88 27.12
N ALA A 97 11.87 11.02 26.69
CA ALA A 97 11.65 10.74 25.26
C ALA A 97 11.23 12.00 24.49
N ASN A 98 10.57 12.95 25.16
CA ASN A 98 10.10 14.20 24.57
C ASN A 98 11.22 15.17 24.17
N THR A 99 12.48 14.87 24.50
CA THR A 99 13.62 15.60 23.94
C THR A 99 13.91 15.22 22.49
N ILE A 100 13.27 14.16 21.96
CA ILE A 100 13.35 13.76 20.56
C ILE A 100 12.11 14.24 19.83
N THR A 101 12.32 14.92 18.70
CA THR A 101 11.23 15.35 17.80
C THR A 101 11.21 14.46 16.57
N ILE A 102 10.03 13.98 16.20
CA ILE A 102 9.80 13.23 14.97
C ILE A 102 9.10 14.14 13.96
N THR A 103 9.67 14.22 12.77
CA THR A 103 9.11 14.95 11.63
C THR A 103 8.89 13.98 10.48
N ALA A 104 7.68 13.97 9.93
CA ALA A 104 7.36 13.23 8.71
C ALA A 104 7.39 14.14 7.48
N SER A 105 7.62 13.54 6.33
CA SER A 105 7.53 14.18 5.02
C SER A 105 7.14 13.16 3.97
N ASN A 106 6.89 13.64 2.75
CA ASN A 106 6.69 12.76 1.60
C ASN A 106 7.91 11.87 1.35
N GLY A 107 7.65 10.65 0.89
CA GLY A 107 8.65 9.77 0.31
C GLY A 107 9.00 10.16 -1.13
N SER A 108 10.05 9.55 -1.67
CA SER A 108 10.65 9.87 -2.96
C SER A 108 9.74 9.57 -4.16
N ASN A 109 9.02 8.44 -4.11
CA ASN A 109 8.36 7.89 -5.31
C ASN A 109 6.84 8.04 -5.35
N ASN A 110 6.19 8.42 -4.24
CA ASN A 110 4.73 8.53 -4.15
C ASN A 110 4.34 9.60 -3.12
N SER A 111 4.55 10.87 -3.47
CA SER A 111 4.09 11.98 -2.64
C SER A 111 2.57 11.98 -2.53
N ILE A 112 2.06 12.15 -1.31
CA ILE A 112 0.63 12.25 -1.03
C ILE A 112 0.23 13.71 -1.17
N THR A 113 -0.50 14.02 -2.24
CA THR A 113 -1.06 15.36 -2.45
C THR A 113 -2.07 15.67 -1.35
N GLY A 114 -1.87 16.80 -0.65
CA GLY A 114 -2.77 17.26 0.42
C GLY A 114 -2.50 16.65 1.79
N ALA A 115 -1.46 15.83 1.95
CA ALA A 115 -1.05 15.36 3.27
C ALA A 115 -0.56 16.51 4.14
N THR A 116 -0.94 16.47 5.42
CA THR A 116 -0.44 17.39 6.44
C THR A 116 0.53 16.65 7.35
N TYR A 117 1.72 17.22 7.55
CA TYR A 117 2.74 16.68 8.44
C TYR A 117 2.92 17.58 9.65
N THR A 118 2.80 17.00 10.84
CA THR A 118 2.95 17.74 12.10
C THR A 118 4.16 17.20 12.86
N PRO A 119 5.20 18.03 13.11
CA PRO A 119 6.27 17.66 14.03
C PRO A 119 5.72 17.36 15.43
N VAL A 120 6.17 16.26 16.03
CA VAL A 120 5.76 15.89 17.39
C VAL A 120 6.97 15.56 18.25
N SER A 121 6.98 16.05 19.50
CA SER A 121 7.89 15.56 20.52
C SER A 121 7.44 14.18 20.96
N LEU A 122 8.34 13.20 20.93
CA LEU A 122 8.04 11.80 21.18
C LEU A 122 7.53 11.60 22.61
N SER A 123 6.49 10.79 22.78
CA SER A 123 5.94 10.43 24.08
C SER A 123 5.45 8.99 24.09
N ASN A 124 5.10 8.48 25.27
CA ASN A 124 4.48 7.16 25.41
C ASN A 124 2.98 7.14 25.07
N ASN A 125 2.44 8.22 24.49
CA ASN A 125 1.09 8.31 23.97
C ASN A 125 1.13 8.38 22.44
N ASP A 126 0.09 7.86 21.78
CA ASP A 126 -0.01 7.94 20.33
C ASP A 126 -0.18 9.40 19.87
N GLN A 127 0.69 9.84 18.97
CA GLN A 127 0.67 11.20 18.42
C GLN A 127 0.60 11.16 16.90
N VAL A 128 -0.32 11.92 16.32
CA VAL A 128 -0.51 11.99 14.86
C VAL A 128 0.64 12.78 14.23
N ILE A 129 1.31 12.19 13.24
CA ILE A 129 2.42 12.81 12.51
C ILE A 129 2.10 13.08 11.04
N ALA A 130 1.11 12.36 10.48
CA ALA A 130 0.65 12.53 9.11
C ALA A 130 -0.85 12.22 8.99
N THR A 131 -1.58 13.03 8.23
CA THR A 131 -2.99 12.83 7.82
C THR A 131 -3.18 13.23 6.37
#